data_AF-A0A5S9MHN9-F1
#
_entry.id   AF-A0A5S9MHN9-F1
#
_cell.length_a   1.000
_cell.length_b   1.000
_cell.length_c   1.000
_cell.angle_alpha   90.00
_cell.angle_beta   90.00
_cell.angle_gamma   90.00
#
_symmetry.space_group_name_H-M   'P 1'
#
loop_
_entity.id
_entity.type
_entity.pdbx_description
1 polymer ?
#
loop_
_entity_poly.entity_id
_entity_poly.type
_entity_poly.pdbx_seq_one_letter_code
_entity_poly.pdbx_strand_id
1 'polypeptide(L)'
;MKRVVICGLSHRAFNMFIKPLTEDFNEHYRITGLLDIDHQRYTLCQERFPSPRGVSFFMKMHLIRWSRKKKPDIVIVAGRDDTHVTYIMQALDHDLDVITEKPMVTTAKNAKKVVEKKRGGK
;
A
#
# COMPACT_ATOMS: atom_id res chain seq x y z
N MET A 1 3.66 -7.49 -15.51
CA MET A 1 3.46 -6.21 -14.80
C MET A 1 2.73 -6.48 -13.49
N LYS A 2 3.37 -6.24 -12.34
CA LYS A 2 2.79 -6.42 -11.01
C LYS A 2 1.91 -5.22 -10.65
N ARG A 3 0.78 -5.47 -10.00
CA ARG A 3 -0.20 -4.49 -9.56
C ARG A 3 0.06 -4.10 -8.12
N VAL A 4 0.19 -2.81 -7.88
CA VAL A 4 0.57 -2.25 -6.59
C VAL A 4 -0.59 -1.44 -6.01
N VAL A 5 -0.87 -1.64 -4.73
CA VAL A 5 -1.74 -0.77 -3.94
C VAL A 5 -0.88 -0.04 -2.92
N ILE A 6 -1.12 1.27 -2.77
CA ILE A 6 -0.37 2.11 -1.82
C ILE A 6 -1.31 2.53 -0.69
N CYS A 7 -0.93 2.22 0.54
CA CYS A 7 -1.66 2.51 1.76
C CYS A 7 -0.92 3.56 2.57
N GLY A 8 -1.47 4.77 2.57
CA GLY A 8 -0.84 5.99 3.05
C GLY A 8 -0.24 6.78 1.90
N LEU A 9 -0.70 8.02 1.73
CA LEU A 9 -0.24 9.01 0.77
C LEU A 9 0.58 10.08 1.48
N SER A 10 1.57 9.64 2.25
CA SER A 10 2.53 10.52 2.93
C SER A 10 3.55 11.12 1.96
N HIS A 11 4.33 12.09 2.43
CA HIS A 11 5.44 12.61 1.65
C HIS A 11 6.47 11.52 1.26
N ARG A 12 6.69 10.54 2.15
CA ARG A 12 7.55 9.38 1.85
C ARG A 12 6.90 8.48 0.79
N ALA A 13 5.59 8.23 0.89
CA ALA A 13 4.86 7.51 -0.14
C ALA A 13 5.06 8.14 -1.53
N PHE A 14 4.98 9.47 -1.60
CA PHE A 14 5.12 10.22 -2.86
C PHE A 14 6.51 10.08 -3.46
N ASN A 15 7.55 10.35 -2.67
CA ASN A 15 8.91 10.44 -3.19
C ASN A 15 9.61 9.08 -3.31
N MET A 16 9.36 8.15 -2.38
CA MET A 16 10.09 6.88 -2.28
C MET A 16 9.39 5.74 -3.03
N PHE A 17 8.08 5.85 -3.29
CA PHE A 17 7.31 4.77 -3.91
C PHE A 17 6.56 5.23 -5.16
N ILE A 18 5.66 6.21 -5.06
CA ILE A 18 4.82 6.62 -6.19
C ILE A 18 5.69 7.13 -7.34
N LYS A 19 6.56 8.11 -7.08
CA LYS A 19 7.45 8.68 -8.09
C LYS A 19 8.25 7.60 -8.85
N PRO A 20 9.08 6.76 -8.19
CA PRO A 20 9.85 5.75 -8.90
C PRO A 20 8.97 4.66 -9.54
N LEU A 21 7.82 4.29 -8.97
CA LEU A 21 6.89 3.35 -9.62
C LEU A 21 6.30 3.93 -10.91
N THR A 22 6.13 5.24 -10.99
CA THR A 22 5.57 5.91 -12.18
C THR A 22 6.62 6.30 -13.21
N GLU A 23 7.86 6.52 -12.79
CA GLU A 23 8.94 7.03 -13.64
C GLU A 23 9.93 5.92 -14.00
N ASP A 24 10.55 5.28 -13.01
CA ASP A 24 11.70 4.38 -13.20
C ASP A 24 11.29 2.91 -13.39
N PHE A 25 10.17 2.49 -12.78
CA PHE A 25 9.76 1.08 -12.72
C PHE A 25 8.40 0.80 -13.39
N ASN A 26 7.90 1.73 -14.20
CA ASN A 26 6.57 1.66 -14.81
C ASN A 26 6.40 0.52 -15.84
N GLU A 27 7.50 -0.04 -16.37
CA GLU A 27 7.48 -1.21 -17.25
C GLU A 27 7.12 -2.50 -16.50
N HIS A 28 7.47 -2.57 -15.21
CA HIS A 28 7.30 -3.76 -14.39
C HIS A 28 6.15 -3.64 -13.40
N TYR A 29 5.81 -2.42 -12.97
CA TYR A 29 4.82 -2.18 -11.92
C TYR A 29 3.78 -1.16 -12.35
N ARG A 30 2.55 -1.35 -11.85
CA ARG A 30 1.46 -0.40 -12.06
C ARG A 30 0.69 -0.18 -10.77
N ILE A 31 0.51 1.09 -10.40
CA ILE A 31 -0.35 1.47 -9.29
C ILE A 31 -1.81 1.25 -9.73
N THR A 32 -2.54 0.42 -8.99
CA THR A 32 -3.94 0.08 -9.28
C THR A 32 -4.92 0.53 -8.20
N GLY A 33 -4.40 0.97 -7.06
CA GLY A 33 -5.22 1.53 -6.00
C GLY A 33 -4.43 2.40 -5.05
N LEU A 34 -5.10 3.41 -4.53
CA LEU A 34 -4.57 4.33 -3.53
C LEU A 34 -5.47 4.27 -2.30
N LEU A 35 -4.88 4.34 -1.13
CA LEU A 35 -5.59 4.39 0.13
C LEU A 35 -5.01 5.48 1.01
N ASP A 36 -5.85 6.38 1.48
CA ASP A 36 -5.55 7.31 2.58
C ASP A 36 -6.86 7.73 3.25
N ILE A 37 -6.79 8.05 4.53
CA ILE A 37 -7.94 8.62 5.26
C ILE A 37 -8.24 10.05 4.80
N ASP A 38 -7.24 10.76 4.28
CA ASP A 38 -7.31 12.14 3.87
C ASP A 38 -7.47 12.24 2.34
N HIS A 39 -8.68 12.62 1.91
CA HIS A 39 -9.00 12.79 0.50
C HIS A 39 -8.17 13.91 -0.17
N GLN A 40 -7.70 14.91 0.58
CA GLN A 40 -6.87 15.98 0.01
C GLN A 40 -5.52 15.42 -0.48
N ARG A 41 -4.97 14.42 0.20
CA ARG A 41 -3.75 13.73 -0.25
C ARG A 41 -3.96 12.94 -1.52
N TYR A 42 -5.15 12.39 -1.74
CA TYR A 42 -5.52 11.80 -3.01
C TYR A 42 -5.54 12.85 -4.12
N THR A 43 -6.23 13.98 -3.91
CA THR A 43 -6.24 15.09 -4.88
C THR A 43 -4.82 15.52 -5.26
N LEU A 44 -3.96 15.76 -4.26
CA LEU A 44 -2.57 16.14 -4.48
C LEU A 44 -1.77 15.06 -5.23
N CYS A 45 -2.02 13.77 -4.94
CA CYS A 45 -1.41 12.66 -5.66
C CYS A 45 -1.79 12.69 -7.16
N GLN A 46 -3.06 12.93 -7.48
CA GLN A 46 -3.53 13.00 -8.86
C GLN A 46 -2.98 14.22 -9.60
N GLU A 47 -2.83 15.36 -8.93
CA GLU A 47 -2.21 16.55 -9.50
C GLU A 47 -0.74 16.28 -9.86
N ARG A 48 0.01 15.72 -8.90
CA ARG A 48 1.46 15.52 -9.01
C ARG A 48 1.87 14.36 -9.92
N PHE A 49 1.07 13.28 -9.96
CA PHE A 49 1.40 12.05 -10.68
C PHE A 49 0.29 11.72 -11.67
N PRO A 50 0.48 12.01 -12.98
CA PRO A 50 -0.53 11.72 -14.00
C PRO A 50 -0.83 10.23 -14.19
N SER A 51 0.16 9.35 -14.00
CA SER A 51 0.03 7.90 -14.24
C SER A 51 -1.03 7.22 -13.35
N PRO A 52 -1.09 7.44 -12.02
CA PRO A 52 -2.15 6.88 -11.17
C PRO A 52 -3.50 7.64 -11.25
N ARG A 53 -3.70 8.55 -12.21
CA ARG A 53 -4.99 9.23 -12.35
C ARG A 53 -6.12 8.24 -12.63
N GLY A 54 -7.23 8.39 -11.90
CA GLY A 54 -8.44 7.56 -12.05
C GLY A 54 -8.32 6.14 -11.47
N VAL A 55 -7.21 5.77 -10.82
CA VAL A 55 -7.13 4.51 -10.07
C VAL A 55 -8.12 4.52 -8.89
N SER A 56 -8.49 3.33 -8.41
CA SER A 56 -9.46 3.22 -7.32
C SER A 56 -8.88 3.82 -6.02
N PHE A 57 -9.62 4.76 -5.40
CA PHE A 57 -9.28 5.36 -4.12
C PHE A 57 -10.14 4.77 -2.99
N PHE A 58 -9.53 4.48 -1.85
CA PHE A 58 -10.20 3.92 -0.68
C PHE A 58 -9.81 4.67 0.58
N MET A 59 -10.76 4.93 1.47
CA MET A 59 -10.44 5.51 2.78
C MET A 59 -10.02 4.46 3.82
N LYS A 60 -10.35 3.19 3.59
CA LYS A 60 -10.09 2.08 4.51
C LYS A 60 -9.74 0.81 3.75
N MET A 61 -8.86 -0.01 4.34
CA MET A 61 -8.30 -1.19 3.68
C MET A 61 -9.34 -2.26 3.39
N HIS A 62 -10.31 -2.47 4.27
CA HIS A 62 -11.38 -3.45 4.05
C HIS A 62 -12.29 -3.09 2.87
N LEU A 63 -12.26 -1.84 2.38
CA LEU A 63 -12.98 -1.44 1.18
C LEU A 63 -12.20 -1.77 -0.10
N ILE A 64 -10.91 -2.12 0.02
CA ILE A 64 -10.12 -2.63 -1.12
C ILE A 64 -10.68 -3.98 -1.50
N ARG A 65 -11.24 -4.05 -2.70
CA ARG A 65 -11.77 -5.29 -3.26
C ARG A 65 -10.65 -6.12 -3.86
N TRP A 66 -10.12 -7.07 -3.11
CA TRP A 66 -9.15 -8.09 -3.54
C TRP A 66 -9.75 -9.16 -4.48
N SER A 67 -10.70 -8.78 -5.34
CA SER A 67 -11.40 -9.72 -6.25
C SER A 67 -10.48 -10.23 -7.36
N ARG A 68 -10.77 -11.41 -7.95
CA ARG A 68 -9.99 -11.99 -9.07
C ARG A 68 -9.69 -11.00 -10.21
N LYS A 69 -10.60 -10.04 -10.47
CA LYS A 69 -10.44 -9.01 -11.52
C LYS A 69 -9.52 -7.85 -11.14
N LYS A 70 -9.32 -7.57 -9.84
CA LYS A 70 -8.53 -6.43 -9.33
C LYS A 70 -7.48 -6.83 -8.28
N LYS A 71 -7.15 -8.11 -8.17
CA LYS A 71 -6.22 -8.67 -7.17
C LYS A 71 -4.85 -7.98 -7.32
N PRO A 72 -4.44 -7.08 -6.42
CA PRO A 72 -3.09 -6.57 -6.44
C PRO A 72 -2.11 -7.69 -6.10
N ASP A 73 -0.87 -7.50 -6.50
CA ASP A 73 0.22 -8.44 -6.23
C ASP A 73 1.06 -7.95 -5.04
N ILE A 74 1.15 -6.63 -4.86
CA ILE A 74 1.94 -5.98 -3.80
C ILE A 74 1.11 -4.89 -3.09
N VAL A 75 1.24 -4.81 -1.77
CA VAL A 75 0.78 -3.70 -0.93
C VAL A 75 1.98 -2.96 -0.37
N ILE A 76 2.02 -1.65 -0.60
CA ILE A 76 3.01 -0.74 0.00
C ILE A 76 2.35 0.03 1.13
N VAL A 77 2.90 -0.06 2.33
CA VAL A 77 2.41 0.59 3.54
C VAL A 77 3.33 1.75 3.90
N ALA A 78 2.89 2.98 3.65
CA ALA A 78 3.68 4.19 3.83
C ALA A 78 2.85 5.33 4.47
N GLY A 79 1.99 4.95 5.42
CA GLY A 79 1.05 5.83 6.12
C GLY A 79 1.57 6.29 7.48
N ARG A 80 0.65 6.46 8.43
CA ARG A 80 1.02 6.68 9.83
C ARG A 80 1.52 5.37 10.45
N ASP A 81 2.61 5.42 11.19
CA ASP A 81 3.26 4.25 11.80
C ASP A 81 2.31 3.37 12.64
N ASP A 82 1.36 3.98 13.35
CA ASP A 82 0.35 3.29 14.16
C ASP A 82 -0.67 2.49 13.34
N THR A 83 -0.83 2.81 12.06
CA THR A 83 -1.72 2.09 11.13
C THR A 83 -1.04 0.93 10.41
N HIS A 84 0.29 0.85 10.42
CA HIS A 84 1.03 -0.11 9.60
C HIS A 84 0.65 -1.56 9.91
N VAL A 85 0.57 -1.92 11.20
CA VAL A 85 0.22 -3.29 11.61
C VAL A 85 -1.12 -3.74 11.03
N THR A 86 -2.11 -2.85 11.00
CA THR A 86 -3.45 -3.15 10.50
C THR A 86 -3.44 -3.47 9.01
N TYR A 87 -2.66 -2.70 8.23
CA TYR A 87 -2.54 -2.90 6.79
C TYR A 87 -1.69 -4.11 6.43
N ILE A 88 -0.59 -4.33 7.14
CA ILE A 88 0.28 -5.50 6.95
C ILE A 88 -0.52 -6.78 7.20
N MET A 89 -1.25 -6.86 8.33
CA MET A 89 -2.01 -8.07 8.68
C MET A 89 -3.10 -8.40 7.65
N GLN A 90 -3.86 -7.39 7.20
CA GLN A 90 -4.89 -7.57 6.17
C GLN A 90 -4.29 -8.00 4.82
N ALA A 91 -3.15 -7.44 4.43
CA ALA A 91 -2.50 -7.84 3.18
C ALA A 91 -2.01 -9.29 3.26
N LEU A 92 -1.45 -9.71 4.40
CA LEU A 92 -1.04 -11.10 4.64
C LEU A 92 -2.23 -12.07 4.71
N ASP A 93 -3.40 -11.65 5.17
CA ASP A 93 -4.64 -12.46 5.11
C ASP A 93 -5.06 -12.81 3.68
N HIS A 94 -4.63 -12.01 2.70
CA HIS A 94 -4.95 -12.16 1.28
C HIS A 94 -3.79 -12.70 0.44
N ASP A 95 -2.73 -13.19 1.08
CA ASP A 95 -1.54 -13.75 0.43
C ASP A 95 -0.90 -12.76 -0.55
N LEU A 96 -0.64 -11.54 -0.06
CA LEU A 96 -0.03 -10.45 -0.83
C LEU A 96 1.39 -10.19 -0.35
N ASP A 97 2.26 -9.79 -1.29
CA ASP A 97 3.57 -9.25 -0.96
C ASP A 97 3.38 -7.89 -0.24
N VAL A 98 4.11 -7.67 0.85
CA VAL A 98 4.01 -6.44 1.64
C VAL A 98 5.36 -5.74 1.73
N ILE A 99 5.39 -4.48 1.34
CA ILE A 99 6.50 -3.56 1.56
C ILE A 99 6.02 -2.49 2.55
N THR A 100 6.84 -2.13 3.52
CA THR A 100 6.45 -1.21 4.58
C THR A 100 7.54 -0.18 4.84
N GLU A 101 7.14 1.08 5.04
CA GLU A 101 8.02 2.12 5.52
C GLU A 101 8.48 1.83 6.95
N LYS A 102 9.67 2.33 7.27
CA LYS A 102 10.17 2.29 8.64
C LYS A 102 9.47 3.35 9.51
N PRO A 103 9.14 3.02 10.77
CA PRO A 103 9.20 1.68 11.37
C PRO A 103 8.08 0.77 10.84
N MET A 104 8.39 -0.52 10.64
CA MET A 104 7.39 -1.50 10.17
C MET A 104 6.15 -1.54 11.08
N VAL A 105 6.36 -1.42 12.39
CA VAL A 105 5.32 -1.31 13.43
C VAL A 105 5.89 -0.56 14.63
N THR A 106 5.01 -0.08 15.52
CA THR A 106 5.39 0.74 16.68
C THR A 106 5.70 -0.02 17.96
N THR A 107 5.40 -1.32 18.05
CA THR A 107 5.63 -2.12 19.27
C THR A 107 6.21 -3.49 18.97
N ALA A 108 7.01 -4.03 19.89
CA ALA A 108 7.54 -5.40 19.80
C ALA A 108 6.43 -6.46 19.74
N LYS A 109 5.32 -6.24 20.46
CA LYS A 109 4.12 -7.10 20.41
C LYS A 109 3.54 -7.15 18.99
N ASN A 110 3.43 -6.01 18.32
CA ASN A 110 2.96 -5.96 16.94
C ASN A 110 3.97 -6.58 15.97
N ALA A 111 5.28 -6.44 16.23
CA ALA A 111 6.31 -7.03 15.38
C ALA A 111 6.24 -8.56 15.43
N LYS A 112 6.08 -9.12 16.64
CA LYS A 112 5.88 -10.56 16.84
C LYS A 112 4.64 -11.07 16.08
N LYS A 113 3.50 -10.36 16.17
CA LYS A 113 2.28 -10.71 15.43
C LYS A 113 2.49 -10.78 13.91
N VAL A 114 3.19 -9.81 13.33
CA VAL A 114 3.48 -9.78 11.89
C VAL A 114 4.35 -10.97 11.48
N VAL A 115 5.39 -11.28 12.25
CA VAL A 115 6.28 -12.43 11.99
C VAL A 115 5.52 -13.76 12.09
N GLU A 116 4.71 -13.94 13.13
CA GLU A 116 3.89 -15.14 13.30
C GLU A 116 2.89 -15.29 12.15
N LYS A 117 2.25 -14.19 11.74
CA LYS A 117 1.32 -14.19 10.60
C LYS A 117 2.01 -14.61 9.30
N LYS A 118 3.19 -14.07 9.01
CA LYS A 118 3.93 -14.40 7.79
C LYS A 118 4.43 -15.85 7.77
N ARG A 119 4.82 -16.39 8.93
CA ARG A 119 5.23 -17.81 9.05
C ARG A 119 4.06 -18.78 8.90
N GLY A 120 2.87 -18.39 9.32
CA GLY A 120 1.65 -19.20 9.20
C GLY A 120 0.95 -19.08 7.83
N GLY A 121 1.31 -18.11 7.00
CA GLY A 121 0.84 -18.00 5.61
C GLY A 121 1.54 -19.02 4.73
N LYS A 122 0.76 -19.80 3.97
CA LYS A 122 1.27 -20.78 3.00
C LYS A 122 1.93 -20.10 1.80
#